data_AF-A0A421CCW0-F1
#
_entry.id   AF-A0A421CCW0-F1
#
_cell.length_a   1.000
_cell.length_b   1.000
_cell.length_c   1.000
_cell.angle_alpha   90.00
_cell.angle_beta   90.00
_cell.angle_gamma   90.00
#
_symmetry.space_group_name_H-M   'P 1'
#
loop_
_entity.id
_entity.type
_entity.pdbx_description
1 polymer ?
#
loop_
_entity_poly.entity_id
_entity_poly.type
_entity_poly.pdbx_seq_one_letter_code
_entity_poly.pdbx_strand_id
1 'polypeptide(L)'
;MKRVLAYTLVLLFVLSFASSAIGSSLELAEDIAESANEQIESLIETTVQKAEKLTEHYEEKGMSPVAYKTLIDNLGNDLAERAFLISQSAITKIEELGYKAICYYVPVRLGYKIFLIDPILIIDD
;
A
#
# COMPACT_ATOMS: atom_id res chain seq x y z
N MET A 1 -42.22 40.75 9.87
CA MET A 1 -40.87 41.10 9.37
C MET A 1 -39.73 40.63 10.31
N LYS A 2 -39.78 40.87 11.63
CA LYS A 2 -38.71 40.45 12.57
C LYS A 2 -38.43 38.94 12.63
N ARG A 3 -39.44 38.09 12.41
CA ARG A 3 -39.29 36.62 12.41
C ARG A 3 -38.57 36.10 11.16
N VAL A 4 -38.81 36.69 10.00
CA VAL A 4 -38.17 36.29 8.72
C VAL A 4 -36.68 36.61 8.75
N LEU A 5 -36.30 37.75 9.35
CA LEU A 5 -34.91 38.16 9.54
C LEU A 5 -34.13 37.23 10.48
N ALA A 6 -34.79 36.65 11.49
CA ALA A 6 -34.17 35.69 12.39
C ALA A 6 -33.89 34.35 11.68
N TYR A 7 -34.79 33.89 10.80
CA TYR A 7 -34.59 32.66 10.03
C TYR A 7 -33.45 32.80 9.01
N THR A 8 -33.30 33.95 8.36
CA THR A 8 -32.19 34.17 7.42
C THR A 8 -30.82 34.25 8.12
N LEU A 9 -30.78 34.79 9.34
CA LEU A 9 -29.55 34.89 10.14
C LEU A 9 -29.09 33.53 10.69
N VAL A 10 -30.03 32.67 11.10
CA VAL A 10 -29.73 31.30 11.52
C VAL A 10 -29.25 30.45 10.34
N LEU A 11 -29.84 30.63 9.15
CA LEU A 11 -29.41 29.90 7.95
C LEU A 11 -27.99 30.26 7.50
N LEU A 12 -27.62 31.55 7.59
CA LEU A 12 -26.27 32.03 7.30
C LEU A 12 -25.23 31.57 8.34
N PHE A 13 -25.64 31.46 9.61
CA PHE A 13 -24.77 30.97 10.67
C PHE A 13 -24.45 29.47 10.49
N VAL A 14 -25.43 28.65 10.12
CA VAL A 14 -25.22 27.20 9.87
C VAL A 14 -24.32 26.93 8.65
N LEU A 15 -24.38 27.78 7.62
CA LEU A 15 -23.49 27.68 6.45
C LEU A 15 -22.03 28.07 6.73
N SER A 16 -21.75 28.73 7.86
CA SER A 16 -20.42 29.23 8.20
C SER A 16 -19.55 28.22 8.96
N PHE A 17 -20.12 27.09 9.41
CA PHE A 17 -19.40 26.05 10.17
C PHE A 17 -19.13 24.77 9.36
N ALA A 18 -19.47 24.72 8.07
CA ALA A 18 -19.23 23.55 7.22
C ALA A 18 -17.79 23.48 6.66
N SER A 19 -16.86 24.27 7.19
CA SER A 19 -15.53 24.43 6.60
C SER A 19 -14.43 24.33 7.65
N SER A 20 -14.24 23.16 8.28
CA SER A 20 -12.98 22.86 8.96
C SER A 20 -12.86 21.37 9.32
N ALA A 21 -12.28 20.59 8.39
CA ALA A 21 -11.47 19.38 8.59
C ALA A 21 -11.43 18.49 7.33
N ILE A 22 -11.57 19.06 6.14
CA ILE A 22 -11.26 18.34 4.89
C ILE A 22 -9.77 18.58 4.68
N GLY A 23 -8.94 17.66 5.18
CA GLY A 23 -7.60 17.47 4.59
C GLY A 23 -7.80 17.35 3.09
N SER A 24 -6.90 17.95 2.30
CA SER A 24 -7.10 17.96 0.85
C SER A 24 -7.28 16.52 0.37
N SER A 25 -8.11 16.28 -0.65
CA SER A 25 -8.29 14.94 -1.21
C SER A 25 -6.96 14.30 -1.63
N LEU A 26 -5.94 15.14 -1.88
CA LEU A 26 -4.55 14.75 -2.15
C LEU A 26 -3.86 14.18 -0.90
N GLU A 27 -3.94 14.86 0.24
CA GLU A 27 -3.34 14.39 1.51
C GLU A 27 -3.89 13.00 1.88
N LEU A 28 -5.19 12.78 1.69
CA LEU A 28 -5.79 11.46 1.89
C LEU A 28 -5.29 10.41 0.89
N ALA A 29 -5.07 10.80 -0.37
CA ALA A 29 -4.50 9.89 -1.38
C ALA A 29 -3.04 9.52 -1.03
N GLU A 30 -2.25 10.50 -0.59
CA GLU A 30 -0.88 10.31 -0.10
C GLU A 30 -0.84 9.36 1.10
N ASP A 31 -1.69 9.58 2.12
CA ASP A 31 -1.81 8.70 3.29
C ASP A 31 -2.15 7.25 2.90
N ILE A 32 -3.04 7.06 1.92
CA ILE A 32 -3.40 5.73 1.41
C ILE A 32 -2.19 5.06 0.73
N ALA A 33 -1.45 5.80 -0.10
CA ALA A 33 -0.27 5.28 -0.79
C ALA A 33 0.85 4.94 0.20
N GLU A 34 1.14 5.83 1.16
CA GLU A 34 2.15 5.63 2.20
C GLU A 34 1.82 4.39 3.05
N SER A 35 0.60 4.31 3.57
CA SER A 35 0.17 3.16 4.39
C SER A 35 0.23 1.83 3.63
N ALA A 36 -0.08 1.83 2.33
CA ALA A 36 0.05 0.64 1.49
C ALA A 36 1.51 0.26 1.27
N ASN A 37 2.38 1.24 1.04
CA ASN A 37 3.82 1.03 0.86
C ASN A 37 4.49 0.51 2.13
N GLU A 38 4.15 1.04 3.32
CA GLU A 38 4.64 0.53 4.60
C GLU A 38 4.26 -0.95 4.83
N GLN A 39 3.02 -1.32 4.47
CA GLN A 39 2.59 -2.72 4.56
C GLN A 39 3.37 -3.62 3.60
N ILE A 40 3.63 -3.16 2.37
CA ILE A 40 4.45 -3.87 1.39
C ILE A 40 5.89 -4.01 1.88
N GLU A 41 6.48 -2.95 2.44
CA GLU A 41 7.83 -2.97 3.01
C GLU A 41 7.93 -3.99 4.14
N SER A 42 6.99 -3.98 5.09
CA SER A 42 6.95 -4.95 6.19
C SER A 42 6.81 -6.40 5.69
N LEU A 43 6.02 -6.62 4.64
CA LEU A 43 5.92 -7.92 3.98
C LEU A 43 7.25 -8.34 3.34
N ILE A 44 7.95 -7.43 2.65
CA ILE A 44 9.26 -7.68 2.05
C ILE A 44 10.26 -8.08 3.13
N GLU A 45 10.40 -7.29 4.20
CA GLU A 45 11.34 -7.55 5.29
C GLU A 45 11.11 -8.93 5.92
N THR A 46 9.86 -9.23 6.26
CA THR A 46 9.49 -10.52 6.84
C THR A 46 9.81 -11.68 5.89
N THR A 47 9.60 -11.48 4.59
CA THR A 47 9.83 -12.50 3.57
C THR A 47 11.32 -12.73 3.34
N VAL A 48 12.12 -11.66 3.31
CA VAL A 48 13.58 -11.73 3.20
C VAL A 48 14.17 -12.51 4.37
N GLN A 49 13.77 -12.21 5.61
CA GLN A 49 14.24 -12.95 6.80
C GLN A 49 13.89 -14.45 6.75
N LYS A 50 12.72 -14.81 6.19
CA LYS A 50 12.35 -16.21 5.98
C LYS A 50 13.23 -16.87 4.92
N ALA A 51 13.49 -16.18 3.81
CA ALA A 51 14.33 -16.66 2.73
C ALA A 51 15.78 -16.88 3.19
N GLU A 52 16.31 -16.00 4.03
CA GLU A 52 17.64 -16.14 4.65
C GLU A 52 17.74 -17.41 5.48
N LYS A 53 16.77 -17.67 6.36
CA LYS A 53 16.72 -18.90 7.18
C LYS A 53 16.63 -20.16 6.33
N LEU A 54 15.87 -20.11 5.24
CA LEU A 54 15.80 -21.23 4.28
C LEU A 54 17.13 -21.47 3.58
N THR A 55 17.84 -20.38 3.25
CA THR A 55 19.16 -20.43 2.59
C THR A 55 20.21 -20.99 3.53
N GLU A 56 20.26 -20.54 4.78
CA GLU A 56 21.11 -21.12 5.83
C GLU A 56 20.84 -22.62 6.00
N HIS A 57 19.56 -23.03 6.06
CA HIS A 57 19.22 -24.45 6.18
C HIS A 57 19.66 -25.27 4.94
N TYR A 58 19.61 -24.67 3.74
CA TYR A 58 20.12 -25.30 2.53
C TYR A 58 21.64 -25.48 2.56
N GLU A 59 22.37 -24.42 2.90
CA GLU A 59 23.83 -24.39 2.85
C GLU A 59 24.48 -25.19 3.99
N GLU A 60 23.92 -25.12 5.20
CA GLU A 60 24.57 -25.66 6.40
C GLU A 60 23.97 -26.99 6.86
N LYS A 61 22.66 -27.21 6.62
CA LYS A 61 21.91 -28.34 7.21
C LYS A 61 21.51 -29.38 6.16
N GLY A 62 21.83 -29.15 4.89
CA GLY A 62 21.73 -30.14 3.82
C GLY A 62 20.33 -30.31 3.22
N MET A 63 19.55 -29.22 3.12
CA MET A 63 18.29 -29.26 2.37
C MET A 63 18.53 -29.68 0.91
N SER A 64 17.63 -30.46 0.31
CA SER A 64 17.76 -30.78 -1.12
C SER A 64 17.57 -29.52 -1.98
N PRO A 65 18.31 -29.37 -3.10
CA PRO A 65 18.15 -28.22 -3.99
C PRO A 65 16.71 -28.04 -4.51
N VAL A 66 16.01 -29.16 -4.74
CA VAL A 66 14.62 -29.14 -5.21
C VAL A 66 13.69 -28.58 -4.12
N ALA A 67 13.85 -29.02 -2.87
CA ALA A 67 13.05 -28.50 -1.76
C ALA A 67 13.31 -27.01 -1.52
N TYR A 68 14.58 -26.58 -1.54
CA TYR A 68 14.95 -25.19 -1.37
C TYR A 68 14.33 -24.29 -2.45
N LYS A 69 14.43 -24.70 -3.73
CA LYS A 69 13.83 -23.95 -4.83
C LYS A 69 12.33 -23.79 -4.68
N THR A 70 11.62 -24.87 -4.39
CA THR A 70 10.16 -24.85 -4.17
C THR A 70 9.77 -23.92 -3.03
N LEU A 71 10.49 -23.93 -1.91
CA LEU A 71 10.20 -23.07 -0.76
C LEU A 71 10.42 -21.59 -1.08
N ILE A 72 11.51 -21.25 -1.76
CA ILE A 72 11.79 -19.88 -2.20
C ILE A 72 10.77 -19.40 -3.24
N ASP A 73 10.40 -20.24 -4.20
CA ASP A 73 9.40 -19.90 -5.21
C ASP A 73 8.03 -19.65 -4.58
N ASN A 74 7.59 -20.52 -3.68
CA ASN A 74 6.32 -20.34 -2.97
C ASN A 74 6.34 -19.06 -2.12
N LEU A 75 7.44 -18.79 -1.44
CA LEU A 75 7.61 -17.62 -0.60
C LEU A 75 7.56 -16.31 -1.41
N GLY A 76 8.26 -16.26 -2.54
CA GLY A 76 8.24 -15.08 -3.41
C GLY A 76 6.92 -14.89 -4.17
N ASN A 77 6.25 -15.97 -4.55
CA ASN A 77 4.91 -15.89 -5.16
C ASN A 77 3.87 -15.38 -4.15
N ASP A 78 3.90 -15.85 -2.89
CA ASP A 78 3.02 -15.34 -1.82
C ASP A 78 3.29 -13.85 -1.53
N LEU A 79 4.56 -13.43 -1.51
CA LEU A 79 4.90 -12.01 -1.38
C LEU A 79 4.33 -11.17 -2.53
N ALA A 80 4.54 -11.60 -3.78
CA ALA A 80 4.06 -10.88 -4.95
C ALA A 80 2.52 -10.80 -4.99
N GLU A 81 1.82 -11.89 -4.69
CA GLU A 81 0.35 -11.92 -4.65
C GLU A 81 -0.20 -10.98 -3.58
N ARG A 82 0.37 -10.99 -2.37
CA ARG A 82 -0.07 -10.09 -1.29
C ARG A 82 0.20 -8.63 -1.61
N ALA A 83 1.38 -8.31 -2.13
CA ALA A 83 1.72 -6.96 -2.53
C ALA A 83 0.80 -6.45 -3.63
N PHE A 84 0.46 -7.29 -4.62
CA PHE A 84 -0.50 -6.98 -5.66
C PHE A 84 -1.89 -6.65 -5.11
N LEU A 85 -2.38 -7.42 -4.13
CA LEU A 85 -3.69 -7.16 -3.52
C LEU A 85 -3.71 -5.84 -2.73
N ILE A 86 -2.62 -5.53 -2.02
CA ILE A 86 -2.47 -4.26 -1.30
C ILE A 86 -2.45 -3.10 -2.30
N SER A 87 -1.61 -3.20 -3.33
CA SER A 87 -1.44 -2.13 -4.31
C SER A 87 -2.71 -1.89 -5.12
N GLN A 88 -3.38 -2.94 -5.58
CA GLN A 88 -4.66 -2.85 -6.28
C GLN A 88 -5.73 -2.18 -5.39
N SER A 89 -5.82 -2.56 -4.12
CA SER A 89 -6.80 -1.97 -3.21
C SER A 89 -6.55 -0.48 -2.96
N ALA A 90 -5.28 -0.09 -2.81
CA ALA A 90 -4.92 1.30 -2.57
C ALA A 90 -5.07 2.16 -3.83
N ILE A 91 -4.67 1.67 -5.01
CA ILE A 91 -4.88 2.34 -6.29
C ILE A 91 -6.37 2.60 -6.52
N THR A 92 -7.23 1.59 -6.32
CA THR A 92 -8.69 1.77 -6.45
C THR A 92 -9.21 2.92 -5.59
N LYS A 93 -8.77 3.01 -4.33
CA LYS A 93 -9.20 4.08 -3.42
C LYS A 93 -8.67 5.45 -3.84
N ILE A 94 -7.43 5.52 -4.32
CA ILE A 94 -6.83 6.75 -4.83
C ILE A 94 -7.58 7.24 -6.08
N GLU A 95 -7.98 6.32 -6.97
CA GLU A 95 -8.81 6.62 -8.14
C GLU A 95 -10.22 7.12 -7.76
N GLU A 96 -10.83 6.57 -6.72
CA GLU A 96 -12.09 7.05 -6.16
C GLU A 96 -11.99 8.50 -5.62
N LEU A 97 -10.81 8.92 -5.19
CA LEU A 97 -10.52 10.30 -4.78
C LEU A 97 -10.23 11.23 -5.97
N GLY A 98 -10.20 10.69 -7.19
CA GLY A 98 -9.94 11.43 -8.43
C GLY A 98 -8.47 11.55 -8.80
N TYR A 99 -7.60 10.76 -8.16
CA TYR A 99 -6.15 10.76 -8.44
C TYR A 99 -5.70 9.49 -9.17
N LYS A 100 -4.56 9.56 -9.85
CA LYS A 100 -3.92 8.45 -10.55
C LYS A 100 -2.72 7.97 -9.77
N ALA A 101 -2.61 6.65 -9.66
CA ALA A 101 -1.45 5.98 -9.09
C ALA A 101 -1.05 4.77 -9.93
N ILE A 102 0.23 4.42 -9.88
CA ILE A 102 0.81 3.28 -10.59
C ILE A 102 1.72 2.47 -9.66
N CYS A 103 1.99 1.23 -10.03
CA CYS A 103 3.08 0.46 -9.41
C CYS A 103 4.41 0.76 -10.10
N TYR A 104 5.49 1.01 -9.33
CA TYR A 104 6.81 1.30 -9.89
C TYR A 104 7.81 0.13 -9.87
N TYR A 105 7.40 -1.04 -9.35
CA TYR A 105 8.13 -2.30 -9.33
C TYR A 105 9.51 -2.27 -8.65
N VAL A 106 9.64 -2.91 -7.48
CA VAL A 106 10.91 -3.05 -6.76
C VAL A 106 11.44 -4.48 -6.87
N PRO A 107 12.70 -4.70 -7.29
CA PRO A 107 13.31 -6.02 -7.32
C PRO A 107 13.72 -6.48 -5.91
N VAL A 108 13.14 -7.58 -5.45
CA VAL A 108 13.45 -8.23 -4.17
C VAL A 108 14.12 -9.57 -4.41
N ARG A 109 15.34 -9.75 -3.89
CA ARG A 109 16.07 -11.01 -3.97
C ARG A 109 15.68 -11.92 -2.80
N LEU A 110 15.18 -13.11 -3.12
CA LEU A 110 14.91 -14.18 -2.16
C LEU A 110 15.75 -15.39 -2.55
N GLY A 111 16.78 -15.67 -1.78
CA GLY A 111 17.72 -16.74 -2.08
C GLY A 111 18.31 -16.61 -3.49
N TYR A 112 18.01 -17.60 -4.34
CA TYR A 112 18.55 -17.69 -5.70
C TYR A 112 17.80 -16.86 -6.76
N LYS A 113 16.63 -16.27 -6.44
CA LYS A 113 15.71 -15.67 -7.42
C LYS A 113 15.33 -14.24 -7.05
N ILE A 114 14.96 -13.45 -8.07
CA ILE A 114 14.46 -12.08 -7.91
C ILE A 114 12.97 -12.08 -8.23
N PHE A 115 12.19 -11.39 -7.40
CA PHE A 115 10.76 -11.13 -7.57
C PHE A 115 10.54 -9.63 -7.71
N LEU A 116 9.64 -9.22 -8.60
CA LEU A 116 9.23 -7.81 -8.73
C LEU A 116 8.00 -7.60 -7.86
N ILE A 117 8.09 -6.65 -6.94
CA ILE A 117 7.05 -6.33 -5.96
C ILE A 117 6.44 -4.97 -6.28
N ASP A 118 5.17 -4.75 -5.93
CA ASP A 118 4.33 -3.68 -6.48
C ASP A 118 4.07 -2.48 -5.53
N PRO A 119 5.08 -1.71 -5.04
CA PRO A 119 4.80 -0.46 -4.35
C PRO A 119 4.19 0.60 -5.27
N ILE A 120 3.51 1.56 -4.66
CA ILE A 120 2.63 2.54 -5.30
C ILE A 120 3.29 3.92 -5.37
N LEU A 121 3.06 4.61 -6.47
CA LEU A 121 3.42 6.01 -6.70
C LEU A 121 2.21 6.76 -7.27
N ILE A 122 1.84 7.88 -6.66
CA ILE A 122 0.86 8.83 -7.21
C ILE A 122 1.54 9.62 -8.33
N ILE A 123 0.86 9.81 -9.46
CA ILE A 123 1.42 10.43 -10.69
C ILE A 123 0.65 11.66 -11.16
N ASP A 124 -0.27 12.18 -10.35
CA ASP A 124 -0.93 13.44 -10.65
C ASP A 124 -0.13 14.64 -10.15
N ASP A 125 -0.07 15.69 -10.98
CA ASP A 125 0.59 16.98 -10.74
C ASP A 125 -0.30 17.98 -10.00
#